data_AF-K2RMB4-F1
#
_entry.id   AF-K2RMB4-F1
#
_cell.length_a   1.000
_cell.length_b   1.000
_cell.length_c   1.000
_cell.angle_alpha   90.00
_cell.angle_beta   90.00
_cell.angle_gamma   90.00
#
_symmetry.space_group_name_H-M   'P 1'
#
loop_
_entity.id
_entity.type
_entity.pdbx_description
1 polymer ?
#
loop_
_entity_poly.entity_id
_entity_poly.type
_entity_poly.pdbx_seq_one_letter_code
_entity_poly.pdbx_strand_id
1 'polypeptide(L)'
;MSMRHLELSIWTLTPPVADALAGLRNLRTLCLRIEDPFGRGFLRRWIINWGSTTDDEDDLGHRSLRRVPDLYRALPEAGTGTEWNKFADSWSRLETLRLVGAEISDWQLCQILKKNAGLKELWLKKCPDVGVELLKFLGEEWEGRSCLQAFGLVDCDLAGEVNQEAAEHIGNLPSLQFLSLLGCKGLTNNTVEHLNDELWHIPHIELPGSNTTDLGPMPAVIEVDPAYVDNDDE
;
A
#
# COMPACT_ATOMS: atom_id res chain seq x y z
N MET A 1 -23.01 22.06 0.55
CA MET A 1 -23.06 20.58 0.70
C MET A 1 -21.68 20.12 1.15
N SER A 2 -21.59 19.26 2.17
CA SER A 2 -20.29 18.75 2.60
C SER A 2 -20.01 17.41 1.93
N MET A 3 -18.84 17.28 1.31
CA MET A 3 -18.36 16.02 0.75
C MET A 3 -18.15 15.01 1.89
N ARG A 4 -18.67 13.79 1.71
CA ARG A 4 -18.59 12.68 2.69
C ARG A 4 -17.90 11.45 2.11
N HIS A 5 -17.98 11.27 0.80
CA HIS A 5 -17.37 10.14 0.09
C HIS A 5 -16.53 10.74 -1.03
N LEU A 6 -15.28 10.32 -1.09
CA LEU A 6 -14.36 10.72 -2.14
C LEU A 6 -13.60 9.49 -2.61
N GLU A 7 -13.69 9.23 -3.90
CA GLU A 7 -12.85 8.28 -4.60
C GLU A 7 -12.07 9.04 -5.66
N LEU A 8 -10.76 8.88 -5.65
CA LEU A 8 -9.85 9.65 -6.47
C LEU A 8 -8.70 8.76 -6.95
N SER A 9 -8.40 8.83 -8.25
CA SER A 9 -7.19 8.26 -8.84
C SER A 9 -6.32 9.39 -9.38
N ILE A 10 -5.07 9.48 -8.89
CA ILE A 10 -4.09 10.51 -9.26
C ILE A 10 -2.75 9.87 -9.57
N TRP A 11 -1.86 10.58 -10.27
CA TRP A 11 -0.50 10.09 -10.52
C TRP A 11 0.48 10.40 -9.39
N THR A 12 0.22 11.46 -8.64
CA THR A 12 1.08 11.89 -7.53
C THR A 12 0.25 12.71 -6.55
N LEU A 13 0.47 12.49 -5.25
CA LEU A 13 -0.09 13.32 -4.19
C LEU A 13 0.76 14.59 -4.08
N THR A 14 0.30 15.67 -4.71
CA THR A 14 0.97 16.97 -4.61
C THR A 14 0.53 17.73 -3.36
N PRO A 15 1.34 18.67 -2.84
CA PRO A 15 0.97 19.47 -1.66
C PRO A 15 -0.39 20.18 -1.78
N PRO A 16 -0.76 20.82 -2.93
CA PRO A 16 -2.08 21.46 -3.06
C PRO A 16 -3.24 20.46 -2.99
N VAL A 17 -3.05 19.25 -3.54
CA VAL A 17 -4.07 18.19 -3.45
C VAL A 17 -4.17 17.70 -2.01
N ALA A 18 -3.05 17.48 -1.32
CA ALA A 18 -3.04 17.09 0.08
C ALA A 18 -3.74 18.14 0.97
N ASP A 19 -3.46 19.43 0.78
CA ASP A 19 -4.13 20.52 1.51
C ASP A 19 -5.64 20.55 1.23
N ALA A 20 -6.05 20.35 -0.03
CA ALA A 20 -7.47 20.27 -0.40
C ALA A 20 -8.19 19.08 0.26
N LEU A 21 -7.55 17.90 0.27
CA LEU A 21 -8.07 16.68 0.91
C LEU A 21 -8.17 16.83 2.43
N ALA A 22 -7.13 17.39 3.06
CA ALA A 22 -7.10 17.69 4.50
C ALA A 22 -8.25 18.63 4.93
N GLY A 23 -8.64 19.56 4.05
CA GLY A 23 -9.76 20.49 4.26
C GLY A 23 -11.14 19.83 4.36
N LEU A 24 -11.31 18.57 3.94
CA LEU A 24 -12.60 17.88 3.87
C LEU A 24 -13.07 17.34 5.24
N ARG A 25 -13.41 18.24 6.19
CA ARG A 25 -13.68 17.88 7.61
C ARG A 25 -14.79 16.86 7.88
N ASN A 26 -15.72 16.63 6.94
CA ASN A 26 -16.82 15.66 7.14
C ASN A 26 -16.66 14.39 6.30
N LEU A 27 -15.44 14.10 5.82
CA LEU A 27 -15.15 12.90 5.07
C LEU A 27 -15.38 11.64 5.93
N ARG A 28 -16.07 10.67 5.34
CA ARG A 28 -16.38 9.36 5.92
C ARG A 28 -15.74 8.22 5.14
N THR A 29 -15.63 8.38 3.83
CA THR A 29 -14.98 7.41 2.95
C THR A 29 -13.93 8.13 2.11
N LEU A 30 -12.70 7.68 2.21
CA LEU A 30 -11.60 8.08 1.34
C LEU A 30 -11.06 6.85 0.62
N CYS A 31 -11.18 6.84 -0.69
CA CYS A 31 -10.52 5.87 -1.56
C CYS A 31 -9.53 6.64 -2.43
N LEU A 32 -8.24 6.53 -2.15
CA LEU A 32 -7.18 7.20 -2.90
C LEU A 32 -6.30 6.17 -3.59
N ARG A 33 -6.27 6.22 -4.91
CA ARG A 33 -5.34 5.46 -5.73
C ARG A 33 -4.28 6.39 -6.32
N ILE A 34 -3.03 6.06 -6.07
CA ILE A 34 -1.88 6.69 -6.71
C ILE A 34 -1.40 5.71 -7.77
N GLU A 35 -1.67 6.06 -9.03
CA GLU A 35 -1.20 5.31 -10.19
C GLU A 35 0.25 5.72 -10.47
N ASP A 36 1.11 4.73 -10.70
CA ASP A 36 2.47 4.97 -11.15
C ASP A 36 2.51 4.82 -12.68
N PRO A 37 2.50 5.93 -13.45
CA PRO A 37 2.46 5.86 -14.91
C PRO A 37 3.71 5.21 -15.52
N PHE A 38 4.74 4.91 -14.73
CA PHE A 38 6.01 4.38 -15.23
C PHE A 38 6.50 3.11 -14.53
N GLY A 39 5.75 2.54 -13.57
CA GLY A 39 6.21 1.37 -12.79
C GLY A 39 7.51 1.60 -12.00
N ARG A 40 7.81 2.86 -11.66
CA ARG A 40 9.02 3.34 -10.99
C ARG A 40 8.96 3.36 -9.46
N GLY A 41 7.89 2.93 -8.80
CA GLY A 41 7.84 2.83 -7.33
C GLY A 41 9.04 2.04 -6.78
N PHE A 42 9.51 1.05 -7.55
CA PHE A 42 10.72 0.29 -7.26
C PHE A 42 12.03 1.06 -7.55
N LEU A 43 12.06 1.93 -8.57
CA LEU A 43 13.24 2.72 -8.96
C LEU A 43 13.47 3.96 -8.09
N ARG A 44 12.43 4.51 -7.44
CA ARG A 44 12.58 5.64 -6.52
C ARG A 44 13.40 5.28 -5.28
N ARG A 45 13.15 4.10 -4.70
CA ARG A 45 13.94 3.56 -3.58
C ARG A 45 15.39 3.27 -3.98
N TRP A 46 15.63 2.89 -5.24
CA TRP A 46 16.99 2.74 -5.78
C TRP A 46 17.72 4.08 -5.94
N ILE A 47 17.06 5.13 -6.42
CA ILE A 47 17.68 6.44 -6.66
C ILE A 47 18.02 7.17 -5.34
N ILE A 48 17.15 7.12 -4.33
CA ILE A 48 17.41 7.77 -3.03
C ILE A 48 18.55 7.05 -2.29
N ASN A 49 18.64 5.72 -2.38
CA ASN A 49 19.68 4.94 -1.69
C ASN A 49 21.05 4.95 -2.42
N TRP A 50 21.09 5.36 -3.70
CA TRP A 50 22.35 5.52 -4.46
C TRP A 50 23.06 6.87 -4.22
N GLY A 51 22.43 7.80 -3.50
CA GLY A 51 23.01 9.10 -3.16
C GLY A 51 23.60 9.20 -1.75
N SER A 52 23.54 8.12 -0.96
CA SER A 52 23.98 8.10 0.44
C SER A 52 25.02 7.01 0.71
N THR A 53 25.97 6.81 -0.20
CA THR A 53 27.31 6.38 0.23
C THR A 53 28.02 7.63 0.71
N THR A 54 28.18 7.75 2.01
CA THR A 54 29.15 8.65 2.63
C THR A 54 30.49 8.45 1.94
N ASP A 55 30.91 9.44 1.18
CA ASP A 55 32.23 9.48 0.57
C ASP A 55 33.26 9.56 1.69
N ASP A 56 33.90 8.43 1.99
CA ASP A 56 35.23 8.44 2.57
C ASP A 56 36.16 9.09 1.53
N GLU A 57 36.83 10.17 1.95
CA GLU A 57 37.89 10.81 1.20
C GLU A 57 38.97 9.76 0.87
N ASP A 58 39.19 9.45 -0.41
CA ASP A 58 40.51 9.45 -1.04
C ASP A 58 40.48 8.99 -2.51
N ASP A 59 41.18 9.78 -3.32
CA ASP A 59 41.95 9.41 -4.52
C ASP A 59 41.29 9.23 -5.91
N LEU A 60 41.49 10.28 -6.72
CA LEU A 60 41.80 10.34 -8.16
C LEU A 60 41.28 9.24 -9.12
N GLY A 61 40.33 9.60 -9.98
CA GLY A 61 40.16 8.95 -11.28
C GLY A 61 38.82 9.17 -11.97
N HIS A 62 38.83 9.98 -13.03
CA HIS A 62 37.73 10.23 -13.98
C HIS A 62 36.75 9.05 -14.17
N ARG A 63 35.55 9.16 -13.59
CA ARG A 63 34.35 8.45 -14.10
C ARG A 63 33.28 9.46 -14.44
N SER A 64 32.88 9.45 -15.71
CA SER A 64 31.80 10.28 -16.25
C SER A 64 30.53 10.12 -15.42
N LEU A 65 30.12 11.23 -14.79
CA LEU A 65 28.75 11.46 -14.34
C LEU A 65 27.80 11.23 -15.52
N ARG A 66 27.10 10.10 -15.53
CA ARG A 66 26.00 9.87 -16.47
C ARG A 66 24.90 10.87 -16.15
N ARG A 67 24.80 11.93 -16.96
CA ARG A 67 23.68 12.89 -16.90
C ARG A 67 22.38 12.12 -17.11
N VAL A 68 21.48 12.26 -16.14
CA VAL A 68 20.08 11.84 -16.26
C VAL A 68 19.45 12.60 -17.44
N PRO A 69 18.71 11.95 -18.35
CA PRO A 69 18.11 12.61 -19.52
C PRO A 69 17.20 13.81 -19.14
N ASP A 70 17.26 14.91 -19.89
CA ASP A 70 16.52 16.16 -19.63
C ASP A 70 14.98 16.03 -19.62
N LEU A 71 14.42 14.89 -20.05
CA LEU A 71 12.98 14.60 -20.02
C LEU A 71 12.41 14.44 -18.60
N TYR A 72 13.26 14.30 -17.58
CA TYR A 72 12.85 14.17 -16.16
C TYR A 72 12.62 15.50 -15.45
N ARG A 73 12.97 16.64 -16.06
CA ARG A 73 12.96 17.96 -15.39
C ARG A 73 11.59 18.64 -15.35
N ALA A 74 10.63 18.14 -16.12
CA ALA A 74 9.30 18.75 -16.29
C ALA A 74 8.17 18.01 -15.57
N LEU A 75 8.47 16.91 -14.87
CA LEU A 75 7.48 16.24 -14.03
C LEU A 75 7.35 17.00 -12.71
N PRO A 76 6.13 17.23 -12.20
CA PRO A 76 5.94 17.75 -10.85
C PRO A 76 6.81 16.94 -9.90
N GLU A 77 7.57 17.61 -9.04
CA GLU A 77 8.36 16.96 -8.01
C GLU A 77 7.49 15.89 -7.36
N ALA A 78 7.89 14.64 -7.56
CA ALA A 78 7.32 13.50 -6.90
C ALA A 78 7.16 13.82 -5.42
N GLY A 79 5.95 13.68 -4.87
CA GLY A 79 5.71 13.94 -3.45
C GLY A 79 6.74 13.17 -2.62
N THR A 80 7.35 13.84 -1.65
CA THR A 80 8.46 13.29 -0.85
C THR A 80 7.98 12.33 0.24
N GLY A 81 6.71 11.92 0.16
CA GLY A 81 5.96 11.26 1.23
C GLY A 81 5.53 12.22 2.34
N THR A 82 6.10 13.42 2.42
CA THR A 82 5.80 14.41 3.48
C THR A 82 4.39 14.99 3.39
N GLU A 83 3.74 14.87 2.23
CA GLU A 83 2.37 15.33 1.99
C GLU A 83 1.37 14.61 2.89
N TRP A 84 1.63 13.34 3.22
CA TRP A 84 0.80 12.57 4.15
C TRP A 84 0.78 13.14 5.57
N ASN A 85 1.82 13.91 5.97
CA ASN A 85 1.85 14.58 7.27
C ASN A 85 0.71 15.59 7.43
N LYS A 86 0.16 16.11 6.33
CA LYS A 86 -1.01 17.00 6.35
C LYS A 86 -2.26 16.31 6.90
N PHE A 87 -2.30 14.99 6.82
CA PHE A 87 -3.46 14.22 7.27
C PHE A 87 -3.42 13.84 8.75
N ALA A 88 -2.31 14.07 9.45
CA ALA A 88 -2.13 13.69 10.86
C ALA A 88 -3.22 14.24 11.79
N ASP A 89 -3.67 15.48 11.55
CA ASP A 89 -4.76 16.13 12.29
C ASP A 89 -6.03 16.30 11.44
N SER A 90 -6.12 15.58 10.32
CA SER A 90 -7.25 15.68 9.40
C SER A 90 -8.26 14.57 9.63
N TRP A 91 -9.53 14.94 9.45
CA TRP A 91 -10.71 14.08 9.58
C TRP A 91 -10.89 13.52 11.01
N SER A 92 -12.14 13.38 11.44
CA SER A 92 -12.47 12.80 12.75
C SER A 92 -13.66 11.84 12.71
N ARG A 93 -14.08 11.52 11.49
CA ARG A 93 -15.32 10.78 11.19
C ARG A 93 -15.12 9.78 10.06
N LEU A 94 -13.87 9.46 9.75
CA LEU A 94 -13.56 8.50 8.71
C LEU A 94 -14.02 7.11 9.17
N GLU A 95 -14.84 6.47 8.35
CA GLU A 95 -15.34 5.11 8.55
C GLU A 95 -14.64 4.12 7.61
N THR A 96 -14.16 4.60 6.45
CA THR A 96 -13.45 3.79 5.45
C THR A 96 -12.24 4.54 4.90
N LEU A 97 -11.08 3.89 4.94
CA LEU A 97 -9.84 4.36 4.33
C LEU A 97 -9.30 3.29 3.40
N ARG A 98 -9.22 3.57 2.11
CA ARG A 98 -8.59 2.71 1.11
C ARG A 98 -7.48 3.46 0.41
N LEU A 99 -6.26 2.96 0.53
CA LEU A 99 -5.09 3.52 -0.12
C LEU A 99 -4.49 2.48 -1.07
N VAL A 100 -4.19 2.90 -2.29
CA VAL A 100 -3.55 2.06 -3.30
C VAL A 100 -2.35 2.79 -3.86
N GLY A 101 -1.16 2.17 -3.83
CA GLY A 101 0.07 2.76 -4.36
C GLY A 101 0.60 3.93 -3.53
N ALA A 102 0.21 4.03 -2.26
CA ALA A 102 0.59 5.15 -1.41
C ALA A 102 2.00 4.96 -0.81
N GLU A 103 2.87 5.95 -1.04
CA GLU A 103 4.15 6.14 -0.33
C GLU A 103 3.85 6.72 1.07
N ILE A 104 3.14 5.95 1.90
CA ILE A 104 2.75 6.32 3.28
C ILE A 104 3.46 5.40 4.27
N SER A 105 4.08 5.97 5.30
CA SER A 105 4.72 5.20 6.37
C SER A 105 3.76 4.80 7.49
N ASP A 106 4.15 3.79 8.27
CA ASP A 106 3.42 3.38 9.48
C ASP A 106 3.11 4.57 10.40
N TRP A 107 4.11 5.41 10.69
CA TRP A 107 3.92 6.57 11.57
C TRP A 107 2.84 7.51 11.05
N GLN A 108 2.83 7.80 9.75
CA GLN A 108 1.86 8.71 9.13
C GLN A 108 0.46 8.14 9.21
N LEU A 109 0.31 6.85 8.89
CA LEU A 109 -0.96 6.17 8.97
C LEU A 109 -1.47 6.10 10.42
N CYS A 110 -0.61 5.83 11.39
CA CYS A 110 -0.95 5.85 12.82
C CYS A 110 -1.48 7.22 13.25
N GLN A 111 -0.92 8.34 12.76
CA GLN A 111 -1.48 9.67 13.06
C GLN A 111 -2.90 9.84 12.53
N ILE A 112 -3.16 9.39 11.29
CA ILE A 112 -4.51 9.44 10.71
C ILE A 112 -5.48 8.59 11.55
N LEU A 113 -5.07 7.39 11.95
CA LEU A 113 -5.90 6.47 12.74
C LEU A 113 -6.21 7.00 14.15
N LYS A 114 -5.27 7.68 14.81
CA LYS A 114 -5.47 8.30 16.14
C LYS A 114 -6.66 9.26 16.18
N LYS A 115 -6.99 9.94 15.08
CA LYS A 115 -8.15 10.85 15.01
C LYS A 115 -9.44 10.16 14.59
N ASN A 116 -9.36 8.93 14.09
CA ASN A 116 -10.47 8.22 13.46
C ASN A 116 -10.74 6.88 14.16
N ALA A 117 -11.02 6.92 15.46
CA ALA A 117 -11.36 5.73 16.25
C ALA A 117 -12.64 5.01 15.77
N GLY A 118 -13.47 5.66 14.96
CA GLY A 118 -14.67 5.07 14.34
C GLY A 118 -14.42 4.38 12.99
N LEU A 119 -13.16 4.21 12.58
CA LEU A 119 -12.82 3.55 11.32
C LEU A 119 -13.24 2.06 11.38
N LYS A 120 -14.03 1.64 10.40
CA LYS A 120 -14.53 0.27 10.26
C LYS A 120 -13.78 -0.51 9.20
N GLU A 121 -13.21 0.19 8.23
CA GLU A 121 -12.50 -0.43 7.12
C GLU A 121 -11.18 0.27 6.83
N LEU A 122 -10.11 -0.52 6.82
CA LEU A 122 -8.77 -0.10 6.42
C LEU A 122 -8.25 -1.03 5.33
N TRP A 123 -8.01 -0.48 4.14
CA TRP A 123 -7.47 -1.24 3.01
C TRP A 123 -6.22 -0.58 2.47
N LEU A 124 -5.11 -1.31 2.45
CA LEU A 124 -3.83 -0.85 1.95
C LEU A 124 -3.37 -1.80 0.86
N LYS A 125 -3.14 -1.27 -0.34
CA LYS A 125 -2.67 -2.05 -1.47
C LYS A 125 -1.43 -1.43 -2.08
N LYS A 126 -0.36 -2.20 -2.28
CA LYS A 126 0.92 -1.71 -2.83
C LYS A 126 1.46 -0.49 -2.07
N CYS A 127 1.40 -0.53 -0.74
CA CYS A 127 1.96 0.50 0.13
C CYS A 127 3.30 -0.03 0.69
N PRO A 128 4.46 0.34 0.11
CA PRO A 128 5.74 -0.32 0.38
C PRO A 128 6.38 0.05 1.73
N ASP A 129 5.93 1.14 2.35
CA ASP A 129 6.47 1.65 3.62
C ASP A 129 5.56 1.32 4.82
N VAL A 130 4.55 0.47 4.59
CA VAL A 130 3.67 -0.07 5.63
C VAL A 130 4.22 -1.41 6.12
N GLY A 131 4.45 -1.51 7.42
CA GLY A 131 5.16 -2.59 8.09
C GLY A 131 4.45 -3.13 9.33
N VAL A 132 5.22 -3.83 10.18
CA VAL A 132 4.75 -4.43 11.43
C VAL A 132 4.38 -3.40 12.49
N GLU A 133 4.95 -2.19 12.45
CA GLU A 133 4.66 -1.14 13.44
C GLU A 133 3.20 -0.69 13.34
N LEU A 134 2.60 -0.69 12.14
CA LEU A 134 1.16 -0.47 11.99
C LEU A 134 0.36 -1.56 12.71
N LEU A 135 0.72 -2.83 12.54
CA LEU A 135 0.00 -3.95 13.15
C LEU A 135 0.06 -3.86 14.67
N LYS A 136 1.25 -3.61 15.22
CA LYS A 136 1.45 -3.37 16.65
C LYS A 136 0.59 -2.23 17.17
N PHE A 137 0.60 -1.09 16.48
CA PHE A 137 -0.23 0.06 16.84
C PHE A 137 -1.73 -0.30 16.82
N LEU A 138 -2.20 -1.01 15.79
CA LEU A 138 -3.60 -1.44 15.67
C LEU A 138 -4.02 -2.38 16.81
N GLY A 139 -3.16 -3.32 17.21
CA GLY A 139 -3.46 -4.31 18.24
C GLY A 139 -3.39 -3.76 19.67
N GLU A 140 -2.43 -2.87 19.96
CA GLU A 140 -2.10 -2.45 21.32
C GLU A 140 -2.54 -1.02 21.67
N GLU A 141 -2.30 -0.08 20.77
CA GLU A 141 -2.40 1.36 21.07
C GLU A 141 -3.67 2.01 20.53
N TRP A 142 -4.23 1.48 19.43
CA TRP A 142 -5.31 2.16 18.73
C TRP A 142 -6.66 1.97 19.43
N GLU A 143 -7.24 3.08 19.90
CA GLU A 143 -8.54 3.11 20.57
C GLU A 143 -9.69 2.58 19.70
N GLY A 144 -9.56 2.64 18.38
CA GLY A 144 -10.57 2.22 17.41
C GLY A 144 -10.57 0.73 17.06
N ARG A 145 -9.71 -0.09 17.67
CA ARG A 145 -9.57 -1.53 17.34
C ARG A 145 -10.87 -2.35 17.44
N SER A 146 -11.82 -1.94 18.28
CA SER A 146 -13.13 -2.57 18.42
C SER A 146 -14.14 -2.16 17.34
N CYS A 147 -13.82 -1.16 16.52
CA CYS A 147 -14.67 -0.73 15.42
C CYS A 147 -14.25 -1.33 14.08
N LEU A 148 -13.01 -1.77 13.95
CA LEU A 148 -12.46 -2.30 12.70
C LEU A 148 -13.07 -3.67 12.37
N GLN A 149 -13.75 -3.73 11.23
CA GLN A 149 -14.48 -4.89 10.73
C GLN A 149 -13.81 -5.50 9.50
N ALA A 150 -13.15 -4.68 8.69
CA ALA A 150 -12.44 -5.12 7.50
C ALA A 150 -11.02 -4.56 7.47
N PHE A 151 -10.05 -5.46 7.35
CA PHE A 151 -8.64 -5.10 7.24
C PHE A 151 -8.02 -5.81 6.03
N GLY A 152 -7.38 -5.05 5.15
CA GLY A 152 -6.72 -5.59 3.97
C GLY A 152 -5.31 -5.04 3.83
N LEU A 153 -4.34 -5.95 3.75
CA LEU A 153 -2.96 -5.68 3.33
C LEU A 153 -2.73 -6.48 2.06
N VAL A 154 -2.64 -5.79 0.92
CA VAL A 154 -2.54 -6.43 -0.40
C VAL A 154 -1.29 -5.99 -1.14
N ASP A 155 -0.45 -6.93 -1.56
CA ASP A 155 0.83 -6.64 -2.21
C ASP A 155 1.69 -5.63 -1.41
N CYS A 156 1.58 -5.62 -0.08
CA CYS A 156 2.40 -4.80 0.80
C CYS A 156 3.66 -5.59 1.16
N ASP A 157 4.82 -4.96 0.97
CA ASP A 157 6.12 -5.54 1.33
C ASP A 157 6.36 -5.26 2.80
N LEU A 158 5.71 -6.05 3.66
CA LEU A 158 5.94 -6.00 5.11
C LEU A 158 7.43 -6.29 5.30
N ALA A 159 8.19 -5.24 5.61
CA ALA A 159 9.64 -5.30 5.74
C ALA A 159 9.99 -6.11 6.99
N GLY A 160 10.04 -7.42 6.83
CA GLY A 160 9.99 -8.40 7.90
C GLY A 160 8.85 -9.36 7.60
N GLU A 161 9.16 -10.65 7.47
CA GLU A 161 8.14 -11.71 7.40
C GLU A 161 7.08 -11.41 8.47
N VAL A 162 5.79 -11.46 8.13
CA VAL A 162 4.73 -11.39 9.16
C VAL A 162 4.98 -12.56 10.09
N ASN A 163 5.66 -12.27 11.17
CA ASN A 163 6.11 -13.22 12.14
C ASN A 163 4.96 -13.50 13.10
N GLN A 164 5.19 -14.43 14.02
CA GLN A 164 4.20 -14.77 15.04
C GLN A 164 3.77 -13.54 15.87
N GLU A 165 4.69 -12.61 16.13
CA GLU A 165 4.40 -11.35 16.84
C GLU A 165 3.41 -10.46 16.07
N ALA A 166 3.63 -10.27 14.77
CA ALA A 166 2.69 -9.54 13.90
C ALA A 166 1.30 -10.19 13.86
N ALA A 167 1.26 -11.53 13.90
CA ALA A 167 0.01 -12.28 13.96
C ALA A 167 -0.73 -12.11 15.29
N GLU A 168 -0.04 -12.06 16.43
CA GLU A 168 -0.65 -11.82 17.73
C GLU A 168 -1.39 -10.48 17.77
N HIS A 169 -0.83 -9.44 17.13
CA HIS A 169 -1.49 -8.13 17.07
C HIS A 169 -2.80 -8.15 16.26
N ILE A 170 -2.90 -8.96 15.20
CA ILE A 170 -4.15 -9.14 14.45
C ILE A 170 -5.23 -9.78 15.33
N GLY A 171 -4.86 -10.72 16.20
CA GLY A 171 -5.78 -11.34 17.16
C GLY A 171 -6.38 -10.36 18.17
N ASN A 172 -5.74 -9.21 18.39
CA ASN A 172 -6.25 -8.16 19.28
C ASN A 172 -7.31 -7.25 18.62
N LEU A 173 -7.83 -7.62 17.44
CA LEU A 173 -8.88 -6.89 16.72
C LEU A 173 -10.24 -7.61 16.89
N PRO A 174 -10.98 -7.36 17.98
CA PRO A 174 -12.08 -8.23 18.42
C PRO A 174 -13.34 -8.18 17.53
N SER A 175 -13.43 -7.22 16.62
CA SER A 175 -14.58 -7.04 15.73
C SER A 175 -14.26 -7.30 14.27
N LEU A 176 -13.06 -7.83 13.99
CA LEU A 176 -12.61 -8.09 12.63
C LEU A 176 -13.42 -9.25 12.03
N GLN A 177 -14.12 -8.97 10.94
CA GLN A 177 -14.94 -9.92 10.21
C GLN A 177 -14.26 -10.40 8.93
N PHE A 178 -13.40 -9.55 8.38
CA PHE A 178 -12.71 -9.77 7.12
C PHE A 178 -11.24 -9.40 7.22
N LEU A 179 -10.36 -10.32 6.82
CA LEU A 179 -8.93 -10.12 6.70
C LEU A 179 -8.44 -10.54 5.32
N SER A 180 -7.73 -9.65 4.63
CA SER A 180 -7.03 -9.99 3.38
C SER A 180 -5.55 -9.76 3.53
N LEU A 181 -4.76 -10.78 3.21
CA LEU A 181 -3.29 -10.76 3.23
C LEU A 181 -2.71 -11.08 1.84
N LEU A 182 -3.49 -10.90 0.78
CA LEU A 182 -3.16 -11.27 -0.60
C LEU A 182 -1.81 -10.69 -1.03
N GLY A 183 -0.91 -11.53 -1.53
CA GLY A 183 0.39 -11.08 -2.06
C GLY A 183 1.37 -10.55 -1.00
N CYS A 184 1.03 -10.64 0.29
CA CYS A 184 1.99 -10.43 1.36
C CYS A 184 3.02 -11.57 1.36
N LYS A 185 4.31 -11.23 1.44
CA LYS A 185 5.40 -12.19 1.50
C LYS A 185 5.64 -12.66 2.94
N GLY A 186 6.23 -13.84 3.11
CA GLY A 186 6.63 -14.36 4.43
C GLY A 186 5.54 -15.13 5.18
N LEU A 187 4.31 -15.19 4.66
CA LEU A 187 3.24 -16.02 5.21
C LEU A 187 2.91 -17.17 4.26
N THR A 188 2.82 -18.37 4.80
CA THR A 188 2.23 -19.51 4.10
C THR A 188 0.75 -19.61 4.43
N ASN A 189 -0.04 -20.16 3.50
CA ASN A 189 -1.46 -20.40 3.72
C ASN A 189 -1.71 -21.24 4.99
N ASN A 190 -0.90 -22.28 5.21
CA ASN A 190 -0.99 -23.13 6.40
C ASN A 190 -0.77 -22.34 7.72
N THR A 191 0.15 -21.38 7.71
CA THR A 191 0.40 -20.51 8.88
C THR A 191 -0.83 -19.66 9.17
N VAL A 192 -1.43 -19.05 8.14
CA VAL A 192 -2.60 -18.18 8.27
C VAL A 192 -3.83 -18.97 8.74
N GLU A 193 -4.05 -20.17 8.19
CA GLU A 193 -5.14 -21.06 8.62
C GLU A 193 -5.00 -21.46 10.08
N HIS A 194 -3.81 -21.91 10.49
CA HIS A 194 -3.54 -22.27 11.89
C HIS A 194 -3.72 -21.08 12.84
N LEU A 195 -3.25 -19.89 12.47
CA LEU A 195 -3.45 -18.67 13.27
C LEU A 195 -4.92 -18.27 13.36
N ASN A 196 -5.69 -18.48 12.30
CA ASN A 196 -7.13 -18.23 12.33
C ASN A 196 -7.88 -19.21 13.23
N ASP A 197 -7.50 -20.48 13.17
CA ASP A 197 -8.14 -21.53 13.95
C ASP A 197 -7.83 -21.41 15.45
N GLU A 198 -6.63 -20.95 15.82
CA GLU A 198 -6.18 -20.90 17.21
C GLU A 198 -6.33 -19.52 17.88
N LEU A 199 -6.18 -18.42 17.13
CA LEU A 199 -6.06 -17.07 17.70
C LEU A 199 -7.09 -16.08 17.17
N TRP A 200 -7.28 -15.99 15.86
CA TRP A 200 -8.04 -14.88 15.29
C TRP A 200 -9.53 -15.14 15.21
N HIS A 201 -9.94 -16.36 14.84
CA HIS A 201 -11.33 -16.78 14.62
C HIS A 201 -12.12 -15.82 13.70
N ILE A 202 -11.46 -15.29 12.66
CA ILE A 202 -12.05 -14.37 11.70
C ILE A 202 -12.92 -15.16 10.70
N PRO A 203 -14.18 -14.74 10.47
CA PRO A 203 -15.11 -15.43 9.57
C PRO A 203 -14.66 -15.52 8.11
N HIS A 204 -14.02 -14.47 7.59
CA HIS A 204 -13.63 -14.36 6.19
C HIS A 204 -12.16 -13.98 6.07
N ILE A 205 -11.35 -14.90 5.52
CA ILE A 205 -9.93 -14.68 5.27
C ILE A 205 -9.60 -14.92 3.80
N GLU A 206 -8.87 -13.99 3.21
CA GLU A 206 -8.18 -14.18 1.93
C GLU A 206 -6.68 -14.44 2.18
N LEU A 207 -6.23 -15.61 1.72
CA LEU A 207 -4.90 -16.13 2.01
C LEU A 207 -3.80 -15.43 1.20
N PRO A 208 -2.55 -15.37 1.69
CA PRO A 208 -1.45 -14.70 0.99
C PRO A 208 -1.14 -15.27 -0.40
N GLY A 209 -1.27 -16.59 -0.55
CA GLY A 209 -0.92 -17.32 -1.77
C GLY A 209 -1.97 -17.30 -2.88
N SER A 210 -3.13 -16.66 -2.72
CA SER A 210 -4.14 -16.64 -3.80
C SER A 210 -3.83 -15.69 -4.96
N ASN A 211 -2.65 -15.07 -4.99
CA ASN A 211 -2.13 -14.48 -6.22
C ASN A 211 -1.87 -15.60 -7.24
N THR A 212 -2.40 -15.40 -8.43
CA THR A 212 -2.55 -16.28 -9.59
C THR A 212 -1.27 -16.87 -10.20
N THR A 213 -0.17 -16.94 -9.46
CA THR A 213 1.09 -17.55 -9.92
C THR A 213 1.15 -19.06 -9.72
N ASP A 214 0.22 -19.66 -8.95
CA ASP A 214 0.11 -21.13 -8.81
C ASP A 214 -0.87 -21.76 -9.82
N LEU A 215 -1.50 -20.95 -10.65
CA LEU A 215 -1.84 -21.37 -12.00
C LEU A 215 -0.51 -21.28 -12.76
N GLY A 216 0.14 -22.44 -12.97
CA GLY A 216 1.31 -22.54 -13.85
C GLY A 216 1.10 -21.73 -15.13
N PRO A 217 2.18 -21.21 -15.75
CA PRO A 217 2.15 -20.12 -16.73
C PRO A 217 0.89 -20.20 -17.56
N MET A 218 -0.05 -19.27 -17.31
CA MET A 218 -1.31 -19.23 -18.02
C MET A 218 -0.95 -19.37 -19.51
N PRO A 219 -1.38 -20.44 -20.21
CA PRO A 219 -0.96 -20.65 -21.58
C PRO A 219 -1.31 -19.36 -22.30
N ALA A 220 -0.31 -18.72 -22.90
CA ALA A 220 -0.51 -17.50 -23.64
C ALA A 220 -1.55 -17.81 -24.71
N VAL A 221 -2.81 -17.47 -24.45
CA VAL A 221 -3.87 -17.50 -25.43
C VAL A 221 -3.54 -16.33 -26.33
N ILE A 222 -2.74 -16.60 -27.34
CA ILE A 222 -2.58 -15.70 -28.48
C ILE A 222 -3.93 -15.77 -29.17
N GLU A 223 -4.76 -14.76 -28.95
CA GLU A 223 -5.97 -14.54 -29.72
C GLU A 223 -5.52 -14.20 -31.14
N VAL A 224 -5.48 -15.21 -32.00
CA VAL A 224 -5.18 -15.02 -33.43
C VAL A 224 -6.45 -14.48 -34.06
N ASP A 225 -6.38 -13.22 -34.51
CA ASP A 225 -7.46 -12.59 -35.24
C ASP A 225 -7.75 -13.41 -36.52
N PRO A 226 -8.97 -13.94 -36.72
CA PRO A 226 -9.31 -14.79 -37.87
C PRO A 226 -9.05 -14.14 -39.23
N ALA A 227 -8.90 -12.81 -39.26
CA ALA A 227 -8.58 -12.04 -40.46
C ALA A 227 -7.22 -12.38 -41.11
N TYR A 228 -6.36 -13.16 -40.45
CA TYR A 228 -5.03 -13.55 -40.95
C TYR A 228 -4.89 -15.05 -41.25
N VAL A 229 -5.97 -15.83 -41.21
CA VAL A 229 -5.93 -17.22 -41.70
C VAL A 229 -6.33 -17.18 -43.18
N ASP A 230 -5.37 -16.82 -44.02
CA ASP A 230 -5.50 -16.99 -45.47
C ASP A 230 -5.60 -18.50 -45.75
N ASN A 231 -6.72 -18.92 -46.35
CA ASN A 231 -6.92 -20.28 -46.80
C ASN A 231 -6.08 -20.51 -48.07
N ASP A 232 -4.81 -20.86 -47.88
CA ASP A 232 -3.99 -21.44 -48.94
C ASP A 232 -4.37 -22.92 -49.11
N ASP A 233 -5.51 -23.17 -49.75
CA ASP A 233 -5.86 -24.46 -50.35
C ASP A 233 -5.89 -24.28 -51.89
N GLU A 234 -4.74 -24.50 -52.54
CA GLU A 234 -4.63 -24.83 -53.97
C GLU A 234 -3.69 -26.03 -54.19
#